data_AF-A0A3B0J0C8-F1
#
_entry.id   AF-A0A3B0J0C8-F1
#
_cell.length_a   1.000
_cell.length_b   1.000
_cell.length_c   1.000
_cell.angle_alpha   90.00
_cell.angle_beta   90.00
_cell.angle_gamma   90.00
#
_symmetry.space_group_name_H-M   'P 1'
#
loop_
_entity.id
_entity.type
_entity.pdbx_description
1 polymer ?
#
loop_
_entity_poly.entity_id
_entity_poly.type
_entity_poly.pdbx_seq_one_letter_code
_entity_poly.pdbx_strand_id
1 'polypeptide(L)' 'MWFEILPGAAIITVLLSVPIYATYGVQKLTLGNAFRRNMDERFSRVMYQRDFRLTDNPYLMNGLDAIPDEKKD' A
#
# COMPACT_ATOMS: atom_id res chain seq x y z
N MET A 1 -9.19 32.80 28.20
CA MET A 1 -10.08 31.69 28.58
C MET A 1 -9.32 30.40 28.25
N TRP A 2 -9.88 29.21 28.41
CA TRP A 2 -9.12 27.98 28.14
C TRP A 2 -9.26 27.52 26.68
N PHE A 3 -10.20 28.09 25.92
CA PHE A 3 -10.52 27.69 24.56
C PHE A 3 -9.63 28.33 23.49
N GLU A 4 -8.85 29.34 23.84
CA GLU A 4 -7.92 30.01 22.93
C GLU A 4 -6.78 29.09 22.47
N ILE A 5 -6.60 27.94 23.13
CA ILE A 5 -5.73 26.85 22.66
C ILE A 5 -6.32 26.09 21.46
N LEU A 6 -7.65 26.07 21.31
CA LEU A 6 -8.34 25.23 20.32
C LEU A 6 -7.95 25.56 18.87
N PRO A 7 -7.81 26.84 18.45
CA PRO A 7 -7.32 27.15 17.09
C PRO A 7 -5.93 26.57 16.82
N GLY A 8 -5.00 26.69 17.78
CA GLY A 8 -3.65 26.14 17.65
C GLY A 8 -3.65 24.61 17.61
N ALA A 9 -4.41 23.97 18.50
CA ALA A 9 -4.57 22.52 18.53
C ALA A 9 -5.22 21.99 17.24
N ALA A 10 -6.20 22.72 16.68
CA ALA A 10 -6.85 22.36 15.42
C ALA A 10 -5.87 22.43 14.24
N ILE A 11 -5.06 23.49 14.14
CA ILE A 11 -4.04 23.62 13.08
C ILE A 11 -3.05 22.45 13.16
N ILE A 12 -2.52 22.16 14.35
CA ILE A 12 -1.58 21.05 14.55
C ILE A 12 -2.22 19.72 14.14
N THR A 13 -3.45 19.45 14.58
CA THR A 13 -4.16 18.20 14.29
C THR A 13 -4.41 18.03 12.80
N VAL A 14 -4.84 19.10 12.11
CA VAL A 14 -5.07 19.08 10.66
C VAL A 14 -3.75 18.82 9.93
N LEU A 15 -2.69 19.57 10.25
CA LEU A 15 -1.40 19.42 9.57
C LEU A 15 -0.74 18.06 9.81
N LEU A 16 -0.93 17.44 10.98
CA LEU A 16 -0.44 16.09 11.26
C LEU A 16 -1.27 15.00 10.59
N SER A 17 -2.58 15.22 10.40
CA SER A 17 -3.44 14.21 9.76
C SER A 17 -3.32 14.21 8.24
N VAL A 18 -3.07 15.37 7.61
CA VAL A 18 -2.98 15.50 6.14
C VAL A 18 -1.97 14.53 5.51
N PRO A 19 -0.72 14.39 5.98
CA PRO A 19 0.24 13.46 5.38
C PRO A 19 -0.24 12.00 5.39
N ILE A 20 -0.96 11.58 6.42
CA ILE A 20 -1.47 10.21 6.56
C ILE A 20 -2.52 9.93 5.47
N TYR A 21 -3.52 10.80 5.35
CA TYR A 21 -4.58 10.64 4.35
C TYR A 21 -4.10 10.90 2.91
N ALA A 22 -3.19 11.85 2.73
CA ALA A 22 -2.57 12.11 1.43
C ALA A 22 -1.78 10.89 0.95
N THR A 23 -1.01 10.26 1.84
CA THR A 23 -0.22 9.06 1.52
C THR A 23 -1.13 7.90 1.10
N TYR A 24 -2.27 7.70 1.77
CA TYR A 24 -3.27 6.71 1.35
C TYR A 24 -3.74 6.93 -0.10
N GLY A 25 -4.08 8.17 -0.46
CA GLY A 25 -4.50 8.54 -1.81
C GLY A 25 -3.39 8.32 -2.84
N VAL A 26 -2.18 8.80 -2.55
CA VAL A 26 -1.01 8.66 -3.44
C VAL A 26 -0.67 7.18 -3.68
N GLN A 27 -0.68 6.34 -2.64
CA GLN A 27 -0.41 4.91 -2.78
C GLN A 27 -1.45 4.22 -3.65
N LYS A 28 -2.73 4.52 -3.43
CA LYS A 28 -3.81 3.94 -4.24
C LYS A 28 -3.70 4.33 -5.72
N LEU A 29 -3.31 5.56 -6.02
CA LEU A 29 -3.12 6.05 -7.40
C LEU A 29 -1.88 5.47 -8.09
N THR A 30 -0.79 5.28 -7.35
CA THR A 30 0.50 4.86 -7.93
C THR A 30 0.71 3.35 -7.96
N LEU A 31 0.20 2.62 -6.97
CA LEU A 31 0.44 1.19 -6.78
C LEU A 31 -0.80 0.32 -7.07
N GLY A 32 -1.98 0.93 -7.17
CA GLY A 32 -3.27 0.22 -7.26
C GLY A 32 -3.75 -0.34 -5.91
N ASN A 33 -2.98 -0.15 -4.84
CA ASN A 33 -3.33 -0.53 -3.47
C ASN A 33 -2.97 0.60 -2.51
N ALA A 34 -3.85 0.88 -1.55
CA ALA A 34 -3.68 1.97 -0.60
C ALA A 34 -2.73 1.64 0.57
N PHE A 35 -2.35 0.37 0.71
CA PHE A 35 -1.42 -0.08 1.74
C PHE A 35 -0.17 -0.70 1.12
N ARG A 36 1.00 -0.32 1.63
CA ARG A 36 2.27 -0.92 1.22
C ARG A 36 2.51 -2.24 1.94
N ARG A 37 3.07 -3.21 1.22
CA ARG A 37 3.52 -4.48 1.83
C ARG A 37 4.73 -4.25 2.73
N ASN A 38 4.78 -4.99 3.84
CA ASN A 38 5.96 -5.00 4.69
C ASN A 38 7.14 -5.70 3.97
N MET A 39 8.32 -5.11 4.10
CA MET A 39 9.58 -5.61 3.55
C MET A 39 10.68 -5.67 4.62
N ASP A 40 10.36 -5.67 5.91
CA ASP A 40 11.36 -5.71 6.98
C ASP A 40 12.22 -6.97 6.90
N GLU A 41 11.59 -8.13 6.73
CA GLU A 41 12.26 -9.43 6.66
C GLU A 41 12.81 -9.77 5.26
N ARG A 42 13.91 -10.53 5.23
CA ARG A 42 14.53 -10.98 3.98
C ARG A 42 13.57 -11.79 3.10
N PHE A 43 12.80 -12.69 3.71
CA PHE A 43 11.82 -13.50 2.97
C PHE A 43 10.76 -12.62 2.29
N SER A 44 10.21 -11.64 3.02
CA SER A 44 9.23 -10.69 2.51
C SER A 44 9.76 -9.89 1.32
N ARG A 45 11.03 -9.47 1.34
CA ARG A 45 11.69 -8.80 0.20
C ARG A 45 11.82 -9.69 -1.03
N VAL A 46 12.23 -10.94 -0.83
CA VAL A 46 12.38 -11.90 -1.94
C VAL A 46 11.01 -12.18 -2.58
N MET A 47 9.97 -12.34 -1.76
CA MET A 47 8.61 -12.56 -2.27
C MET A 47 8.05 -11.32 -2.97
N TYR A 48 8.32 -10.11 -2.47
CA TYR A 48 7.95 -8.88 -3.15
C TYR A 48 8.58 -8.76 -4.55
N GLN A 49 9.87 -9.13 -4.69
CA GLN A 49 10.52 -9.16 -6.00
C GLN A 49 9.99 -10.28 -6.90
N ARG A 50 9.65 -11.44 -6.34
CA ARG A 50 9.04 -12.55 -7.11
C ARG A 50 7.72 -12.08 -7.72
N ASP A 51 6.86 -11.44 -6.93
CA ASP A 51 5.56 -10.98 -7.40
C ASP A 51 5.73 -9.92 -8.52
N PHE A 52 6.69 -8.98 -8.38
CA PHE A 52 7.07 -8.07 -9.46
C PHE A 52 7.50 -8.78 -10.75
N ARG A 53 8.26 -9.87 -10.67
CA ARG A 53 8.71 -10.61 -11.86
C ARG A 53 7.58 -11.39 -12.55
N LEU A 54 6.49 -11.68 -11.84
CA LEU A 54 5.36 -12.45 -12.38
C LEU A 54 4.31 -11.55 -13.03
N THR A 55 4.02 -10.39 -12.45
CA THR A 55 2.87 -9.54 -12.84
C THR A 55 3.23 -8.08 -13.11
N ASP A 56 4.52 -7.70 -13.03
CA ASP A 56 5.03 -6.31 -13.07
C ASP A 56 4.45 -5.36 -12.01
N ASN A 57 3.56 -5.85 -11.14
CA ASN A 57 3.02 -5.13 -10.00
C ASN A 57 2.75 -6.10 -8.82
N PRO A 58 3.44 -5.95 -7.68
CA PRO A 58 3.37 -6.88 -6.54
C PRO A 58 2.04 -6.81 -5.77
N TYR A 59 1.14 -5.90 -6.15
CA TYR A 59 -0.21 -5.78 -5.61
C TYR A 59 -1.27 -6.42 -6.52
N LEU A 60 -0.91 -6.83 -7.74
CA LEU A 60 -1.74 -7.68 -8.59
C LEU A 60 -1.49 -9.14 -8.21
N MET A 61 -2.52 -9.79 -7.67
CA MET A 61 -2.44 -11.19 -7.27
C MET A 61 -2.51 -12.10 -8.49
N ASN A 62 -1.56 -13.03 -8.59
CA ASN A 62 -1.59 -14.10 -9.58
C ASN A 62 -2.32 -15.31 -9.00
N GLY A 63 -3.53 -15.60 -9.49
CA GLY A 63 -4.36 -16.71 -9.02
C GLY A 63 -4.03 -18.03 -9.73
N LEU A 64 -4.91 -19.02 -9.54
CA LEU A 64 -4.81 -20.33 -10.21
C LEU A 64 -5.14 -20.24 -11.70
N ASP A 65 -5.84 -19.19 -12.11
CA ASP A 65 -6.20 -18.85 -13.49
C ASP A 65 -4.98 -18.55 -14.39
N ALA A 66 -3.84 -18.19 -13.79
CA ALA A 66 -2.59 -18.01 -14.54
C ALA A 66 -1.84 -19.32 -14.82
N ILE A 67 -2.27 -20.43 -14.22
CA ILE A 67 -1.66 -21.74 -14.44
C ILE A 67 -2.38 -22.40 -15.61
N PRO A 68 -1.68 -22.81 -16.68
CA PRO A 68 -2.31 -23.49 -17.79
C PRO A 68 -2.89 -24.84 -17.34
N ASP A 69 -4.11 -25.15 -17.80
CA ASP A 69 -4.73 -26.44 -17.56
C ASP A 69 -3.88 -27.58 -18.14
N GLU A 70 -3.83 -28.72 -17.44
CA GLU A 70 -3.19 -29.92 -17.96
C GLU A 70 -3.87 -30.34 -19.28
N LYS A 71 -3.06 -30.57 -20.32
CA LYS A 71 -3.56 -31.24 -21.53
C LYS A 71 -3.94 -32.67 -21.15
N LYS A 72 -5.23 -32.98 -21.22
CA LYS A 72 -5.71 -34.37 -21.21
C LYS A 72 -5.32 -34.99 -22.55
N ASP A 73 -4.23 -35.75 -22.54
CA ASP A 73 -3.92 -36.73 -23.58
C ASP A 73 -4.78 -37.99 -23.42
#